data_AF-A0AAC9GJ47-F1
#
_entry.id   AF-A0AAC9GJ47-F1
#
_cell.length_a   1.000
_cell.length_b   1.000
_cell.length_c   1.000
_cell.angle_alpha   90.00
_cell.angle_beta   90.00
_cell.angle_gamma   90.00
#
_symmetry.space_group_name_H-M   'P 1'
#
loop_
_entity.id
_entity.type
_entity.pdbx_description
1 polymer ?
#
loop_
_entity_poly.entity_id
_entity_poly.type
_entity_poly.pdbx_seq_one_letter_code
_entity_poly.pdbx_strand_id
1 'polypeptide(L)'
;MKHQTLSQKLDQIERKVKNKVYKCIYEDCNEIAIKSHVLQKNGILNSISYNNHLYQVIGNSPFEEQTKGKFQFQKIGINNIYTFPGFCKNHDASIFSSIENTKKMDLKSEKNLCLFAYRSLCQEIRRKEMAFDIASGYLDISTGIKSVVFLSNYKKGILNSLNNLLFFKKEFENELKNNKNRFIYKVCEINRLEICISSPINIIDSENSLSRTNLNGERINPFTTSIINIFPYKDKSYVLIAFHADYICKWSEILFEKIINSDDAQIKKIISDLISTRIEFWCISPELYNTLDEKKKKELFTIWEKEAFNHSWNIENTFNLFQ
;
A
#
# COMPACT_ATOMS: atom_id res chain seq x y z
N MET A 1 -3.82 -41.88 -8.22
CA MET A 1 -3.91 -40.52 -7.64
C MET A 1 -3.54 -39.53 -8.73
N LYS A 2 -4.37 -38.52 -9.05
CA LYS A 2 -4.01 -37.51 -10.05
C LYS A 2 -2.89 -36.63 -9.48
N HIS A 3 -1.73 -36.60 -10.12
CA HIS A 3 -0.66 -35.67 -9.77
C HIS A 3 -1.14 -34.24 -10.03
N GLN A 4 -1.15 -33.40 -8.98
CA GLN A 4 -1.42 -31.98 -9.13
C GLN A 4 -0.27 -31.29 -9.86
N THR A 5 -0.61 -30.38 -10.77
CA THR A 5 0.38 -29.53 -11.47
C THR A 5 1.01 -28.53 -10.49
N LEU A 6 2.19 -28.00 -10.81
CA LEU A 6 2.83 -26.97 -9.99
C LEU A 6 1.92 -25.75 -9.80
N SER A 7 1.29 -25.27 -10.87
CA SER A 7 0.33 -24.15 -10.84
C SER A 7 -0.84 -24.41 -9.88
N GLN A 8 -1.38 -25.63 -9.84
CA GLN A 8 -2.43 -26.00 -8.88
C GLN A 8 -1.96 -25.95 -7.42
N LYS A 9 -0.71 -26.36 -7.15
CA LYS A 9 -0.13 -26.28 -5.80
C LYS A 9 0.08 -24.82 -5.37
N LEU A 10 0.57 -23.98 -6.27
CA LEU A 10 0.77 -22.55 -6.02
C LEU A 10 -0.56 -21.84 -5.72
N ASP A 11 -1.59 -22.04 -6.55
CA ASP A 11 -2.94 -21.47 -6.31
C ASP A 11 -3.56 -21.96 -4.99
N GLN A 12 -3.35 -23.22 -4.60
CA GLN A 12 -3.80 -23.73 -3.29
C GLN A 12 -3.13 -23.01 -2.11
N ILE A 13 -1.83 -22.70 -2.22
CA ILE A 13 -1.09 -21.94 -1.21
C ILE A 13 -1.66 -20.53 -1.09
N GLU A 14 -1.84 -19.82 -2.21
CA GLU A 14 -2.41 -18.46 -2.19
C GLU A 14 -3.83 -18.44 -1.61
N ARG A 15 -4.68 -19.40 -2.01
CA ARG A 15 -6.05 -19.52 -1.47
C ARG A 15 -6.05 -19.80 0.03
N LYS A 16 -5.14 -20.67 0.52
CA LYS A 16 -5.02 -20.97 1.95
C LYS A 16 -4.64 -19.71 2.74
N VAL A 17 -3.70 -18.91 2.24
CA VAL A 17 -3.29 -17.66 2.89
C VAL A 17 -4.40 -16.62 2.85
N LYS A 18 -5.11 -16.49 1.71
CA LYS A 18 -6.23 -15.55 1.55
C LYS A 18 -7.41 -15.87 2.48
N ASN A 19 -7.67 -17.16 2.72
CA ASN A 19 -8.77 -17.64 3.56
C ASN A 19 -8.37 -17.86 5.03
N LYS A 20 -7.11 -17.62 5.39
CA LYS A 20 -6.62 -17.72 6.77
C LYS A 20 -7.41 -16.74 7.66
N VAL A 21 -7.78 -17.20 8.85
CA VAL A 21 -8.32 -16.33 9.89
C VAL A 21 -7.14 -15.59 10.53
N TYR A 22 -7.19 -14.27 10.52
CA TYR A 22 -6.16 -13.45 11.13
C TYR A 22 -6.68 -12.83 12.43
N LYS A 23 -5.76 -12.61 13.38
CA LYS A 23 -6.03 -11.80 14.57
C LYS A 23 -6.03 -10.31 14.23
N CYS A 24 -6.72 -9.54 15.06
CA CYS A 24 -6.67 -8.09 15.07
C CYS A 24 -5.22 -7.61 15.12
N ILE A 25 -4.89 -6.61 14.29
CA ILE A 25 -3.54 -6.07 14.20
C ILE A 25 -3.19 -5.09 15.33
N TYR A 26 -4.20 -4.53 16.02
CA TYR A 26 -3.99 -3.71 17.20
C TYR A 26 -3.24 -4.49 18.29
N GLU A 27 -2.31 -3.83 18.99
CA GLU A 27 -1.52 -4.45 20.06
C GLU A 27 -2.37 -5.18 21.11
N ASP A 28 -1.85 -6.30 21.60
CA ASP A 28 -2.44 -7.13 22.67
C ASP A 28 -3.90 -7.58 22.44
N CYS A 29 -4.39 -7.53 21.21
CA CYS A 29 -5.75 -7.97 20.86
C CYS A 29 -5.76 -9.39 20.28
N ASN A 30 -6.52 -10.29 20.92
CA ASN A 30 -6.68 -11.68 20.47
C ASN A 30 -7.95 -11.93 19.64
N GLU A 31 -8.78 -10.91 19.45
CA GLU A 31 -10.00 -11.01 18.66
C GLU A 31 -9.72 -11.22 17.16
N ILE A 32 -10.69 -11.80 16.45
CA ILE A 32 -10.60 -12.04 15.01
C ILE A 32 -10.68 -10.71 14.26
N ALA A 33 -9.77 -10.52 13.29
CA ALA A 33 -9.80 -9.39 12.39
C ALA A 33 -10.99 -9.50 11.43
N ILE A 34 -11.70 -8.40 11.26
CA ILE A 34 -12.68 -8.22 10.20
C ILE A 34 -12.00 -7.69 8.94
N LYS A 35 -12.79 -7.63 7.87
CA LYS A 35 -12.41 -6.99 6.63
C LYS A 35 -12.52 -5.47 6.78
N SER A 36 -11.41 -4.83 7.16
CA SER A 36 -11.28 -3.37 7.32
C SER A 36 -11.06 -2.72 5.96
N HIS A 37 -11.74 -1.61 5.68
CA HIS A 37 -11.42 -0.75 4.54
C HIS A 37 -10.23 0.14 4.85
N VAL A 38 -9.32 0.32 3.89
CA VAL A 38 -8.13 1.17 4.07
C VAL A 38 -8.50 2.64 4.15
N LEU A 39 -9.47 3.07 3.33
CA LEU A 39 -10.08 4.40 3.37
C LEU A 39 -11.57 4.26 3.65
N GLN A 40 -12.16 5.32 4.20
CA GLN A 40 -13.57 5.33 4.60
C GLN A 40 -14.50 4.82 3.49
N LYS A 41 -15.26 3.77 3.80
CA LYS A 41 -16.24 3.18 2.87
C LYS A 41 -17.35 4.18 2.53
N ASN A 42 -18.07 4.66 3.55
CA ASN A 42 -19.27 5.50 3.40
C ASN A 42 -18.93 7.00 3.23
N GLY A 43 -17.84 7.30 2.54
CA GLY A 43 -17.37 8.64 2.27
C GLY A 43 -16.44 8.62 1.07
N ILE A 44 -15.13 8.53 1.32
CA ILE A 44 -14.09 8.53 0.29
C ILE A 44 -14.37 7.51 -0.83
N LEU A 45 -14.47 6.23 -0.50
CA LEU A 45 -14.63 5.17 -1.51
C LEU A 45 -15.99 5.25 -2.23
N ASN A 46 -17.06 5.50 -1.48
CA ASN A 46 -18.40 5.63 -2.06
C ASN A 46 -18.50 6.84 -3.01
N SER A 47 -17.77 7.92 -2.73
CA SER A 47 -17.81 9.16 -3.52
C SER A 47 -17.27 9.03 -4.95
N ILE A 48 -16.52 7.96 -5.24
CA ILE A 48 -16.00 7.66 -6.58
C ILE A 48 -16.49 6.31 -7.12
N SER A 49 -17.41 5.66 -6.39
CA SER A 49 -17.97 4.38 -6.83
C SER A 49 -19.11 4.60 -7.82
N TYR A 50 -19.20 3.75 -8.83
CA TYR A 50 -20.34 3.73 -9.75
C TYR A 50 -21.03 2.37 -9.67
N ASN A 51 -22.35 2.38 -9.48
CA ASN A 51 -23.16 1.18 -9.20
C ASN A 51 -22.56 0.30 -8.08
N ASN A 52 -22.06 0.90 -6.99
CA ASN A 52 -21.39 0.21 -5.87
C ASN A 52 -20.12 -0.57 -6.26
N HIS A 53 -19.43 -0.18 -7.33
CA HIS A 53 -18.19 -0.81 -7.77
C HIS A 53 -17.08 0.22 -8.01
N LEU A 54 -15.85 -0.24 -7.83
CA LEU A 54 -14.60 0.44 -8.17
C LEU A 54 -13.69 -0.54 -8.93
N TYR A 55 -12.61 -0.03 -9.51
CA TYR A 55 -11.56 -0.86 -10.10
C TYR A 55 -10.31 -0.84 -9.22
N GLN A 56 -9.71 -2.00 -9.02
CA GLN A 56 -8.46 -2.16 -8.29
C GLN A 56 -7.54 -3.11 -9.07
N VAL A 57 -6.24 -2.86 -9.04
CA VAL A 57 -5.27 -3.82 -9.57
C VAL A 57 -5.16 -5.02 -8.63
N ILE A 58 -5.27 -6.22 -9.17
CA ILE A 58 -5.09 -7.48 -8.45
C ILE A 58 -4.05 -8.35 -9.14
N GLY A 59 -3.38 -9.21 -8.36
CA GLY A 59 -2.60 -10.32 -8.91
C GLY A 59 -3.52 -11.42 -9.42
N ASN A 60 -3.22 -11.94 -10.60
CA ASN A 60 -3.87 -13.14 -11.15
C ASN A 60 -3.30 -14.38 -10.49
N SER A 61 -4.12 -15.44 -10.42
CA SER A 61 -3.63 -16.72 -9.94
C SER A 61 -2.52 -17.26 -10.85
N PRO A 62 -1.59 -18.09 -10.34
CA PRO A 62 -0.58 -18.78 -11.16
C PRO A 62 -1.15 -19.65 -12.29
N PHE A 63 -2.47 -19.93 -12.26
CA PHE A 63 -3.18 -20.63 -13.33
C PHE A 63 -3.57 -19.70 -14.49
N GLU A 64 -3.93 -18.46 -14.17
CA GLU A 64 -4.40 -17.48 -15.15
C GLU A 64 -3.26 -16.65 -15.74
N GLU A 65 -2.10 -16.61 -15.09
CA GLU A 65 -0.95 -15.78 -15.47
C GLU A 65 -0.57 -15.91 -16.95
N GLN A 66 -0.57 -17.13 -17.49
CA GLN A 66 -0.23 -17.38 -18.90
C GLN A 66 -1.20 -16.73 -19.90
N THR A 67 -2.46 -16.50 -19.49
CA THR A 67 -3.52 -16.00 -20.38
C THR A 67 -3.87 -14.53 -20.11
N LYS A 68 -3.76 -14.10 -18.85
CA LYS A 68 -4.18 -12.76 -18.39
C LYS A 68 -3.01 -11.88 -17.95
N GLY A 69 -1.78 -12.39 -17.95
CA GLY A 69 -0.62 -11.75 -17.33
C GLY A 69 -0.66 -11.84 -15.79
N LYS A 70 0.36 -11.29 -15.11
CA LYS A 70 0.44 -11.32 -13.64
C LYS A 70 -0.57 -10.43 -12.93
N PHE A 71 -0.92 -9.31 -13.55
CA PHE A 71 -1.78 -8.30 -12.95
C PHE A 71 -2.92 -7.92 -13.89
N GLN A 72 -4.06 -7.54 -13.31
CA GLN A 72 -5.17 -6.96 -14.07
C GLN A 72 -5.95 -5.97 -13.20
N PHE A 73 -6.63 -5.03 -13.85
CA PHE A 73 -7.71 -4.29 -13.20
C PHE A 73 -8.93 -5.19 -13.05
N GLN A 74 -9.43 -5.30 -11.82
CA GLN A 74 -10.67 -6.00 -11.54
C GLN A 74 -11.72 -5.02 -11.01
N LYS A 75 -12.94 -5.15 -11.53
CA LYS A 75 -14.12 -4.49 -10.98
C LYS A 75 -14.54 -5.20 -9.70
N ILE A 76 -14.49 -4.53 -8.56
CA ILE A 76 -14.77 -5.11 -7.24
C ILE A 76 -15.87 -4.29 -6.56
N GLY A 77 -16.83 -4.97 -5.95
CA GLY A 77 -17.90 -4.32 -5.19
C GLY A 77 -17.38 -3.59 -3.96
N ILE A 78 -18.02 -2.48 -3.59
CA ILE A 78 -17.58 -1.56 -2.54
C ILE A 78 -17.34 -2.21 -1.17
N ASN A 79 -18.06 -3.29 -0.86
CA ASN A 79 -17.88 -4.04 0.39
C ASN A 79 -16.57 -4.82 0.44
N ASN A 80 -15.95 -5.08 -0.71
CA ASN A 80 -14.79 -5.95 -0.85
C ASN A 80 -13.53 -5.23 -1.34
N ILE A 81 -13.69 -4.10 -2.01
CA ILE A 81 -12.57 -3.35 -2.60
C ILE A 81 -11.78 -2.61 -1.53
N TYR A 82 -10.47 -2.50 -1.75
CA TYR A 82 -9.60 -1.69 -0.92
C TYR A 82 -9.68 -2.04 0.57
N THR A 83 -9.67 -3.35 0.84
CA THR A 83 -9.80 -3.91 2.17
C THR A 83 -8.68 -4.90 2.49
N PHE A 84 -8.51 -5.19 3.77
CA PHE A 84 -7.59 -6.18 4.29
C PHE A 84 -8.17 -6.77 5.59
N PRO A 85 -7.79 -7.99 6.01
CA PRO A 85 -8.09 -8.42 7.36
C PRO A 85 -7.29 -7.53 8.30
N GLY A 86 -7.91 -6.60 9.03
CA GLY A 86 -7.19 -5.56 9.76
C GLY A 86 -7.43 -5.64 11.26
N PHE A 87 -8.47 -4.96 11.70
CA PHE A 87 -8.83 -4.79 13.10
C PHE A 87 -10.00 -5.71 13.45
N CYS A 88 -10.24 -6.00 14.73
CA CYS A 88 -11.52 -6.57 15.14
C CYS A 88 -12.62 -5.52 15.04
N LYS A 89 -13.90 -5.94 15.08
CA LYS A 89 -15.06 -5.04 14.97
C LYS A 89 -14.99 -3.85 15.96
N ASN A 90 -14.53 -4.10 17.18
CA ASN A 90 -14.47 -3.07 18.23
C ASN A 90 -13.37 -2.04 17.95
N HIS A 91 -12.16 -2.49 17.61
CA HIS A 91 -11.04 -1.59 17.32
C HIS A 91 -11.25 -0.81 16.03
N ASP A 92 -11.79 -1.46 14.99
CA ASP A 92 -12.08 -0.78 13.72
C ASP A 92 -13.09 0.37 13.91
N ALA A 93 -14.14 0.14 14.71
CA ALA A 93 -15.16 1.15 14.98
C ALA A 93 -14.68 2.25 15.94
N SER A 94 -13.97 1.91 17.02
CA SER A 94 -13.59 2.86 18.07
C SER A 94 -12.43 3.76 17.66
N ILE A 95 -11.34 3.19 17.16
CA ILE A 95 -10.09 3.91 16.84
C ILE A 95 -10.31 4.92 15.72
N PHE A 96 -11.04 4.51 14.68
CA PHE A 96 -11.16 5.28 13.44
C PHE A 96 -12.46 6.07 13.32
N SER A 97 -13.28 6.09 14.38
CA SER A 97 -14.59 6.76 14.39
C SER A 97 -14.57 8.21 13.88
N SER A 98 -13.48 8.96 14.10
CA SER A 98 -13.36 10.36 13.66
C SER A 98 -13.12 10.52 12.16
N ILE A 99 -12.45 9.55 11.52
CA ILE A 99 -12.23 9.54 10.06
C ILE A 99 -13.31 8.75 9.31
N GLU A 100 -14.12 7.95 10.02
CA GLU A 100 -15.28 7.23 9.46
C GLU A 100 -16.57 8.06 9.44
N ASN A 101 -16.59 9.24 10.04
CA ASN A 101 -17.73 10.15 10.01
C ASN A 101 -17.45 11.35 9.09
N THR A 102 -18.03 11.34 7.88
CA THR A 102 -17.79 12.38 6.86
C THR A 102 -18.10 13.81 7.34
N LYS A 103 -19.03 13.97 8.30
CA LYS A 103 -19.40 15.28 8.87
C LYS A 103 -18.40 15.77 9.93
N LYS A 104 -17.60 14.87 10.51
CA LYS A 104 -16.62 15.16 11.57
C LYS A 104 -15.17 15.06 11.09
N MET A 105 -14.95 14.56 9.88
CA MET A 105 -13.61 14.42 9.34
C MET A 105 -13.00 15.79 9.07
N ASP A 106 -11.94 16.09 9.81
CA ASP A 106 -11.15 17.32 9.70
C ASP A 106 -9.71 16.96 9.31
N LEU A 107 -9.28 17.44 8.15
CA LEU A 107 -7.92 17.21 7.62
C LEU A 107 -6.89 18.21 8.17
N LYS A 108 -7.28 19.09 9.10
CA LYS A 108 -6.36 19.89 9.92
C LYS A 108 -6.05 19.24 11.26
N SER A 109 -6.86 18.26 11.68
CA SER A 109 -6.65 17.53 12.93
C SER A 109 -5.50 16.53 12.77
N GLU A 110 -4.39 16.75 13.47
CA GLU A 110 -3.25 15.81 13.49
C GLU A 110 -3.67 14.39 13.87
N LYS A 111 -4.60 14.24 14.82
CA LYS A 111 -5.20 12.92 15.14
C LYS A 111 -5.80 12.22 13.92
N ASN A 112 -6.58 12.91 13.09
CA ASN A 112 -7.16 12.31 11.89
C ASN A 112 -6.09 11.95 10.86
N LEU A 113 -5.08 12.82 10.69
CA LEU A 113 -3.95 12.55 9.80
C LEU A 113 -3.15 11.33 10.26
N CYS A 114 -2.93 11.22 11.58
CA CYS A 114 -2.34 10.06 12.23
C CYS A 114 -3.13 8.78 11.97
N LEU A 115 -4.46 8.83 12.08
CA LEU A 115 -5.33 7.68 11.84
C LEU A 115 -5.28 7.18 10.39
N PHE A 116 -5.26 8.08 9.40
CA PHE A 116 -5.05 7.69 7.99
C PHE A 116 -3.70 6.99 7.79
N ALA A 117 -2.64 7.56 8.35
CA ALA A 117 -1.31 7.01 8.24
C ALA A 117 -1.18 5.64 8.93
N TYR A 118 -1.70 5.52 10.15
CA TYR A 118 -1.69 4.30 10.94
C TYR A 118 -2.45 3.16 10.25
N ARG A 119 -3.64 3.44 9.70
CA ARG A 119 -4.43 2.42 9.00
C ARG A 119 -3.74 1.93 7.73
N SER A 120 -3.15 2.84 6.96
CA SER A 120 -2.34 2.51 5.78
C SER A 120 -1.16 1.60 6.14
N LEU A 121 -0.43 1.95 7.20
CA LEU A 121 0.69 1.15 7.67
C LEU A 121 0.25 -0.27 8.09
N CYS A 122 -0.85 -0.37 8.83
CA CYS A 122 -1.42 -1.65 9.26
C CYS A 122 -1.83 -2.54 8.08
N GLN A 123 -2.37 -1.92 7.02
CA GLN A 123 -2.70 -2.66 5.80
C GLN A 123 -1.45 -3.26 5.15
N GLU A 124 -0.36 -2.51 5.05
CA GLU A 124 0.85 -3.03 4.41
C GLU A 124 1.50 -4.12 5.27
N ILE A 125 1.50 -3.98 6.60
CA ILE A 125 1.95 -5.04 7.51
C ILE A 125 1.21 -6.34 7.21
N ARG A 126 -0.13 -6.30 7.15
CA ARG A 126 -0.93 -7.49 6.85
C ARG A 126 -0.61 -8.05 5.46
N ARG A 127 -0.46 -7.21 4.44
CA ARG A 127 -0.06 -7.66 3.10
C ARG A 127 1.30 -8.34 3.09
N LYS A 128 2.27 -7.82 3.85
CA LYS A 128 3.60 -8.42 3.99
C LYS A 128 3.57 -9.72 4.77
N GLU A 129 2.74 -9.85 5.81
CA GLU A 129 2.50 -11.13 6.51
C GLU A 129 1.95 -12.18 5.53
N MET A 130 0.95 -11.80 4.72
CA MET A 130 0.39 -12.67 3.68
C MET A 130 1.45 -13.06 2.63
N ALA A 131 2.25 -12.09 2.16
CA ALA A 131 3.32 -12.36 1.21
C ALA A 131 4.40 -13.30 1.78
N PHE A 132 4.71 -13.18 3.07
CA PHE A 132 5.65 -14.07 3.76
C PHE A 132 5.13 -15.50 3.84
N ASP A 133 3.84 -15.68 4.16
CA ASP A 133 3.20 -16.99 4.20
C ASP A 133 3.14 -17.64 2.81
N ILE A 134 2.82 -16.86 1.76
CA ILE A 134 2.84 -17.33 0.36
C ILE A 134 4.26 -17.75 -0.04
N ALA A 135 5.25 -16.88 0.18
CA ALA A 135 6.65 -17.17 -0.13
C ALA A 135 7.17 -18.41 0.61
N SER A 136 6.73 -18.63 1.86
CA SER A 136 7.07 -19.83 2.63
C SER A 136 6.46 -21.09 2.01
N GLY A 137 5.17 -21.05 1.65
CA GLY A 137 4.54 -22.19 0.97
C GLY A 137 5.18 -22.48 -0.39
N TYR A 138 5.57 -21.45 -1.14
CA TYR A 138 6.27 -21.61 -2.42
C TYR A 138 7.65 -22.24 -2.23
N LEU A 139 8.35 -21.88 -1.15
CA LEU A 139 9.65 -22.45 -0.78
C LEU A 139 9.51 -23.92 -0.40
N ASP A 140 8.49 -24.28 0.38
CA ASP A 140 8.25 -25.66 0.85
C ASP A 140 8.06 -26.68 -0.29
N ILE A 141 7.55 -26.22 -1.45
CA ILE A 141 7.35 -27.07 -2.64
C ILE A 141 8.41 -26.88 -3.71
N SER A 142 9.38 -25.99 -3.50
CA SER A 142 10.43 -25.68 -4.47
C SER A 142 11.53 -26.73 -4.45
N THR A 143 11.87 -27.26 -5.63
CA THR A 143 12.95 -28.26 -5.78
C THR A 143 14.18 -27.72 -6.51
N GLY A 144 14.05 -26.59 -7.22
CA GLY A 144 15.15 -25.98 -7.97
C GLY A 144 16.02 -25.08 -7.11
N ILE A 145 17.34 -25.27 -7.15
CA ILE A 145 18.28 -24.46 -6.33
C ILE A 145 18.11 -22.95 -6.55
N LYS A 146 17.86 -22.52 -7.81
CA LYS A 146 17.63 -21.11 -8.14
C LYS A 146 16.36 -20.56 -7.49
N SER A 147 15.26 -21.32 -7.50
CA SER A 147 14.00 -20.87 -6.88
C SER A 147 14.11 -20.86 -5.36
N VAL A 148 14.77 -21.85 -4.77
CA VAL A 148 15.05 -21.92 -3.33
C VAL A 148 15.85 -20.70 -2.87
N VAL A 149 16.95 -20.37 -3.55
CA VAL A 149 17.78 -19.21 -3.22
C VAL A 149 16.99 -17.91 -3.38
N PHE A 150 16.26 -17.75 -4.49
CA PHE A 150 15.44 -16.57 -4.73
C PHE A 150 14.36 -16.38 -3.65
N LEU A 151 13.56 -17.40 -3.36
CA LEU A 151 12.48 -17.34 -2.37
C LEU A 151 13.01 -17.12 -0.95
N SER A 152 14.17 -17.69 -0.62
CA SER A 152 14.84 -17.47 0.67
C SER A 152 15.25 -16.00 0.84
N ASN A 153 15.86 -15.41 -0.19
CA ASN A 153 16.23 -13.99 -0.18
C ASN A 153 15.01 -13.07 -0.16
N TYR A 154 13.98 -13.39 -0.96
CA TYR A 154 12.72 -12.65 -0.97
C TYR A 154 12.05 -12.66 0.41
N LYS A 155 11.98 -13.81 1.07
CA LYS A 155 11.45 -13.97 2.42
C LYS A 155 12.25 -13.16 3.45
N LYS A 156 13.59 -13.15 3.37
CA LYS A 156 14.45 -12.28 4.21
C LYS A 156 14.14 -10.80 3.99
N GLY A 157 13.93 -10.39 2.74
CA GLY A 157 13.51 -9.03 2.39
C GLY A 157 12.16 -8.63 3.00
N ILE A 158 11.17 -9.52 2.92
CA ILE A 158 9.86 -9.31 3.55
C ILE A 158 9.99 -9.18 5.07
N LEU A 159 10.77 -10.05 5.72
CA LEU A 159 10.97 -10.02 7.17
C LEU A 159 11.61 -8.68 7.61
N ASN A 160 12.62 -8.21 6.88
CA ASN A 160 13.22 -6.90 7.13
C ASN A 160 12.20 -5.75 6.98
N SER A 161 11.34 -5.83 5.96
CA SER A 161 10.25 -4.87 5.78
C SER A 161 9.23 -4.93 6.93
N LEU A 162 8.85 -6.12 7.39
CA LEU A 162 7.91 -6.29 8.50
C LEU A 162 8.45 -5.70 9.80
N ASN A 163 9.70 -6.00 10.16
CA ASN A 163 10.34 -5.43 11.34
C ASN A 163 10.34 -3.89 11.30
N ASN A 164 10.60 -3.31 10.12
CA ASN A 164 10.54 -1.87 9.94
C ASN A 164 9.14 -1.29 10.14
N LEU A 165 8.12 -1.89 9.50
CA LEU A 165 6.74 -1.41 9.60
C LEU A 165 6.19 -1.59 11.02
N LEU A 166 6.54 -2.67 11.72
CA LEU A 166 6.14 -2.91 13.11
C LEU A 166 6.74 -1.89 14.07
N PHE A 167 7.96 -1.41 13.81
CA PHE A 167 8.54 -0.29 14.57
C PHE A 167 7.66 0.96 14.44
N PHE A 168 7.36 1.41 13.21
CA PHE A 168 6.52 2.60 13.02
C PHE A 168 5.07 2.40 13.50
N LYS A 169 4.56 1.16 13.48
CA LYS A 169 3.24 0.84 14.02
C LYS A 169 3.19 1.17 15.51
N LYS A 170 4.21 0.75 16.25
CA LYS A 170 4.34 1.05 17.68
C LYS A 170 4.46 2.56 17.92
N GLU A 171 5.20 3.28 17.07
CA GLU A 171 5.30 4.74 17.18
C GLU A 171 3.96 5.43 16.92
N PHE A 172 3.18 5.01 15.91
CA PHE A 172 1.83 5.54 15.70
C PHE A 172 0.88 5.20 16.85
N GLU A 173 0.93 3.98 17.40
CA GLU A 173 0.10 3.60 18.56
C GLU A 173 0.46 4.44 19.80
N ASN A 174 1.75 4.72 20.01
CA ASN A 174 2.22 5.63 21.04
C ASN A 174 1.74 7.07 20.82
N GLU A 175 1.77 7.55 19.57
CA GLU A 175 1.27 8.87 19.18
C GLU A 175 -0.22 9.00 19.45
N LEU A 176 -1.03 8.01 19.06
CA LEU A 176 -2.47 7.99 19.28
C LEU A 176 -2.86 7.96 20.78
N LYS A 177 -2.02 7.37 21.63
CA LYS A 177 -2.24 7.29 23.09
C LYS A 177 -1.75 8.51 23.85
N ASN A 178 -0.58 9.03 23.50
CA ASN A 178 0.15 9.99 24.33
C ASN A 178 0.33 11.37 23.68
N ASN A 179 0.02 11.51 22.37
CA ASN A 179 0.15 12.75 21.60
C ASN A 179 1.51 13.43 21.78
N LYS A 180 2.60 12.70 21.47
CA LYS A 180 3.98 13.16 21.64
C LYS A 180 4.47 14.09 20.53
N ASN A 181 3.65 14.30 19.50
CA ASN A 181 3.94 15.09 18.31
C ASN A 181 5.24 14.63 17.62
N ARG A 182 5.40 13.30 17.48
CA ARG A 182 6.58 12.67 16.87
C ARG A 182 6.45 12.45 15.36
N PHE A 183 5.32 12.81 14.79
CA PHE A 183 5.06 12.70 13.36
C PHE A 183 4.84 14.08 12.74
N ILE A 184 5.42 14.27 11.57
CA ILE A 184 5.23 15.44 10.72
C ILE A 184 4.18 15.08 9.69
N TYR A 185 3.18 15.95 9.55
CA TYR A 185 2.12 15.81 8.55
C TYR A 185 2.18 16.96 7.55
N LYS A 186 2.16 16.63 6.26
CA LYS A 186 2.09 17.58 5.15
C LYS A 186 0.78 17.33 4.40
N VAL A 187 -0.01 18.38 4.20
CA VAL A 187 -1.33 18.30 3.55
C VAL A 187 -1.47 19.39 2.51
N CYS A 188 -1.91 19.04 1.31
CA CYS A 188 -2.32 20.00 0.29
C CYS A 188 -3.57 19.53 -0.47
N GLU A 189 -4.25 20.50 -1.07
CA GLU A 189 -5.39 20.27 -1.97
C GLU A 189 -4.92 20.26 -3.41
N ILE A 190 -5.47 19.34 -4.20
CA ILE A 190 -5.29 19.25 -5.65
C ILE A 190 -6.65 19.15 -6.33
N ASN A 191 -6.69 19.36 -7.65
CA ASN A 191 -7.92 19.13 -8.41
C ASN A 191 -8.39 17.68 -8.27
N ARG A 192 -9.72 17.50 -8.26
CA ARG A 192 -10.34 16.21 -7.96
C ARG A 192 -9.85 15.15 -8.95
N LEU A 193 -9.30 14.07 -8.40
CA LEU A 193 -8.91 12.88 -9.11
C LEU A 193 -9.65 11.69 -8.52
N GLU A 194 -10.23 10.87 -9.39
CA GLU A 194 -11.02 9.71 -8.99
C GLU A 194 -10.17 8.47 -8.67
N ILE A 195 -9.14 8.68 -7.86
CA ILE A 195 -8.16 7.69 -7.44
C ILE A 195 -7.98 7.75 -5.92
N CYS A 196 -7.84 6.58 -5.33
CA CYS A 196 -7.56 6.38 -3.91
C CYS A 196 -6.24 5.63 -3.75
N ILE A 197 -5.28 6.29 -3.12
CA ILE A 197 -3.96 5.78 -2.75
C ILE A 197 -3.81 5.93 -1.23
N SER A 198 -3.28 4.91 -0.60
CA SER A 198 -2.97 4.86 0.82
C SER A 198 -1.90 3.79 0.99
N SER A 199 -0.63 4.21 1.01
CA SER A 199 0.50 3.28 1.07
C SER A 199 1.66 3.86 1.88
N PRO A 200 2.30 3.06 2.76
CA PRO A 200 3.66 3.34 3.17
C PRO A 200 4.60 3.19 1.98
N ILE A 201 5.66 3.99 1.99
CA ILE A 201 6.76 3.93 1.04
C ILE A 201 8.08 3.94 1.79
N ASN A 202 9.02 3.15 1.28
CA ASN A 202 10.37 3.03 1.78
C ASN A 202 11.31 3.41 0.64
N ILE A 203 11.97 4.57 0.73
CA ILE A 203 12.92 5.08 -0.25
C ILE A 203 14.34 5.00 0.30
N ILE A 204 15.28 4.47 -0.49
CA ILE A 204 16.70 4.52 -0.11
C ILE A 204 17.20 5.93 -0.37
N ASP A 205 17.42 6.66 0.71
CA ASP A 205 18.07 7.96 0.71
C ASP A 205 19.56 7.76 0.98
N SER A 206 20.39 7.89 -0.05
CA SER A 206 21.84 7.75 0.09
C SER A 206 22.47 8.81 0.98
N GLU A 207 21.80 9.95 1.16
CA GLU A 207 22.25 11.02 2.06
C GLU A 207 21.80 10.78 3.50
N ASN A 208 20.85 9.87 3.73
CA ASN A 208 20.38 9.53 5.07
C ASN A 208 21.18 8.37 5.68
N SER A 209 21.85 8.65 6.79
CA SER A 209 22.60 7.64 7.56
C SER A 209 21.73 6.46 8.05
N LEU A 210 20.41 6.68 8.21
CA LEU A 210 19.42 5.66 8.61
C LEU A 210 19.09 4.67 7.49
N SER A 211 19.40 5.01 6.23
CA SER A 211 19.20 4.13 5.07
C SER A 211 20.40 3.19 4.82
N ARG A 212 21.42 3.19 5.68
CA ARG A 212 22.64 2.40 5.53
C ARG A 212 22.47 0.96 6.05
N THR A 213 23.10 0.01 5.36
CA THR A 213 23.32 -1.36 5.85
C THR A 213 24.70 -1.48 6.49
N ASN A 214 24.88 -2.42 7.41
CA ASN A 214 26.21 -2.84 7.87
C ASN A 214 26.97 -3.57 6.75
N LEU A 215 28.23 -3.91 7.01
CA LEU A 215 29.10 -4.61 6.06
C LEU A 215 28.58 -6.00 5.64
N ASN A 216 27.69 -6.60 6.45
CA ASN A 216 27.03 -7.87 6.15
C ASN A 216 25.72 -7.70 5.36
N GLY A 217 25.38 -6.47 4.97
CA GLY A 217 24.12 -6.14 4.30
C GLY A 217 22.90 -6.15 5.23
N GLU A 218 23.11 -6.20 6.54
CA GLU A 218 22.05 -6.18 7.56
C GLU A 218 21.74 -4.74 7.98
N ARG A 219 20.49 -4.48 8.34
CA ARG A 219 20.04 -3.12 8.67
C ARG A 219 20.38 -2.78 10.12
N ILE A 220 20.95 -1.60 10.32
CA ILE A 220 21.37 -1.11 11.65
C ILE A 220 20.24 -0.34 12.33
N ASN A 221 19.40 0.35 11.56
CA ASN A 221 18.34 1.22 12.05
C ASN A 221 17.00 0.94 11.36
N PRO A 222 15.87 1.36 11.97
CA PRO A 222 14.62 1.52 11.24
C PRO A 222 14.88 2.43 10.04
N PHE A 223 14.43 1.95 8.89
CA PHE A 223 14.52 2.61 7.62
C PHE A 223 13.41 3.65 7.50
N THR A 224 13.70 4.82 6.95
CA THR A 224 12.70 5.89 6.82
C THR A 224 11.46 5.40 6.07
N THR A 225 10.29 5.56 6.70
CA THR A 225 9.00 5.21 6.11
C THR A 225 8.12 6.44 6.09
N SER A 226 7.65 6.80 4.89
CA SER A 226 6.63 7.82 4.71
C SER A 226 5.32 7.17 4.35
N ILE A 227 4.20 7.73 4.80
CA ILE A 227 2.87 7.26 4.46
C ILE A 227 2.22 8.28 3.55
N ILE A 228 1.87 7.85 2.33
CA ILE A 228 1.22 8.69 1.33
C ILE A 228 -0.25 8.27 1.24
N ASN A 229 -1.14 9.23 1.46
CA ASN A 229 -2.56 9.09 1.19
C ASN A 229 -2.96 10.14 0.14
N ILE A 230 -3.61 9.71 -0.94
CA ILE A 230 -4.18 10.58 -1.96
C ILE A 230 -5.61 10.12 -2.19
N PHE A 231 -6.59 10.98 -1.93
CA PHE A 231 -7.99 10.60 -2.07
C PHE A 231 -8.93 11.78 -2.32
N PRO A 232 -10.07 11.55 -2.99
CA PRO A 232 -11.13 12.53 -3.15
C PRO A 232 -11.85 12.80 -1.83
N TYR A 233 -12.10 14.08 -1.54
CA TYR A 233 -13.00 14.50 -0.47
C TYR A 233 -13.69 15.80 -0.87
N LYS A 234 -15.03 15.80 -0.86
CA LYS A 234 -15.86 16.89 -1.41
C LYS A 234 -15.52 17.16 -2.88
N ASP A 235 -15.23 18.40 -3.27
CA ASP A 235 -14.97 18.84 -4.64
C ASP A 235 -13.48 18.79 -5.03
N LYS A 236 -12.60 18.39 -4.12
CA LYS A 236 -11.14 18.29 -4.31
C LYS A 236 -10.61 16.90 -4.02
N SER A 237 -9.34 16.69 -4.34
CA SER A 237 -8.56 15.58 -3.78
C SER A 237 -7.50 16.13 -2.84
N TYR A 238 -7.14 15.36 -1.83
CA TYR A 238 -6.14 15.73 -0.83
C TYR A 238 -4.94 14.83 -0.95
N VAL A 239 -3.75 15.42 -0.83
CA VAL A 239 -2.49 14.70 -0.66
C VAL A 239 -2.07 14.87 0.80
N LEU A 240 -1.92 13.75 1.50
CA LEU A 240 -1.40 13.67 2.86
C LEU A 240 -0.11 12.84 2.85
N ILE A 241 0.98 13.44 3.32
CA ILE A 241 2.25 12.76 3.55
C ILE A 241 2.58 12.83 5.04
N ALA A 242 2.81 11.66 5.65
CA ALA A 242 3.19 11.56 7.06
C ALA A 242 4.53 10.82 7.21
N PHE A 243 5.41 11.29 8.09
CA PHE A 243 6.66 10.60 8.43
C PHE A 243 7.10 10.97 9.85
N HIS A 244 7.94 10.13 10.45
CA HIS A 244 8.40 10.34 11.83
C HIS A 244 9.50 11.42 11.89
N ALA A 245 9.45 12.30 12.88
CA ALA A 245 10.35 13.45 13.04
C ALA A 245 11.83 13.03 13.23
N ASP A 246 12.07 11.90 13.90
CA ASP A 246 13.42 11.33 14.07
C ASP A 246 13.88 10.48 12.86
N TYR A 247 13.01 10.21 11.87
CA TYR A 247 13.30 9.39 10.69
C TYR A 247 12.87 10.11 9.41
N ILE A 248 13.35 11.34 9.22
CA ILE A 248 12.98 12.20 8.10
C ILE A 248 13.36 11.55 6.76
N CYS A 249 12.42 11.51 5.83
CA CYS A 249 12.64 11.10 4.45
C CYS A 249 12.67 12.34 3.54
N LYS A 250 13.88 12.80 3.17
CA LYS A 250 14.06 13.97 2.31
C LYS A 250 13.37 13.81 0.95
N TRP A 251 13.24 12.57 0.45
CA TRP A 251 12.52 12.29 -0.79
C TRP A 251 11.05 12.70 -0.70
N SER A 252 10.42 12.42 0.45
CA SER A 252 9.02 12.74 0.67
C SER A 252 8.79 14.24 0.83
N GLU A 253 9.76 14.97 1.37
CA GLU A 253 9.72 16.43 1.40
C GLU A 253 9.82 16.99 -0.02
N ILE A 254 10.78 16.53 -0.82
CA ILE A 254 10.93 16.95 -2.23
C ILE A 254 9.70 16.58 -3.06
N LEU A 255 9.10 15.41 -2.83
CA LEU A 255 7.85 15.03 -3.48
C LEU A 255 6.73 16.02 -3.14
N PHE A 256 6.58 16.37 -1.86
CA PHE A 256 5.55 17.32 -1.42
C PHE A 256 5.75 18.70 -2.06
N GLU A 257 6.99 19.21 -2.02
CA GLU A 257 7.35 20.48 -2.67
C GLU A 257 7.07 20.45 -4.18
N LYS A 258 7.37 19.32 -4.84
CA LYS A 258 7.04 19.15 -6.27
C LYS A 258 5.53 19.22 -6.50
N ILE A 259 4.72 18.58 -5.67
CA ILE A 259 3.25 18.57 -5.80
C ILE A 259 2.66 19.97 -5.66
N ILE A 260 3.05 20.73 -4.62
CA ILE A 260 2.46 22.06 -4.38
C ILE A 260 2.87 23.12 -5.42
N ASN A 261 3.96 22.88 -6.14
CA ASN A 261 4.47 23.75 -7.20
C ASN A 261 4.14 23.26 -8.62
N SER A 262 3.27 22.26 -8.76
CA SER A 262 2.91 21.65 -10.04
C SER A 262 1.50 22.04 -10.51
N ASP A 263 1.31 22.10 -11.83
CA ASP A 263 -0.01 22.15 -12.44
C ASP A 263 -0.70 20.76 -12.47
N ASP A 264 -1.95 20.71 -12.94
CA ASP A 264 -2.74 19.47 -13.00
C ASP A 264 -2.11 18.36 -13.85
N ALA A 265 -1.48 18.71 -14.97
CA ALA A 265 -0.88 17.74 -15.87
C ALA A 265 0.38 17.14 -15.23
N GLN A 266 1.17 17.99 -14.57
CA GLN A 266 2.34 17.60 -13.79
C GLN A 266 1.95 16.75 -12.57
N ILE A 267 0.89 17.11 -11.83
CA ILE A 267 0.38 16.31 -10.70
C ILE A 267 -0.05 14.92 -11.17
N LYS A 268 -0.79 14.82 -12.29
CA LYS A 268 -1.16 13.54 -12.90
C LYS A 268 0.08 12.71 -13.25
N LYS A 269 1.12 13.33 -13.83
CA LYS A 269 2.39 12.62 -14.10
C LYS A 269 3.04 12.12 -12.80
N ILE A 270 3.10 12.94 -11.75
CA ILE A 270 3.65 12.54 -10.45
C ILE A 270 2.88 11.34 -9.88
N ILE A 271 1.55 11.37 -9.90
CA ILE A 271 0.72 10.26 -9.42
C ILE A 271 0.94 9.02 -10.28
N SER A 272 1.05 9.17 -11.61
CA SER A 272 1.39 8.07 -12.51
C SER A 272 2.74 7.44 -12.16
N ASP A 273 3.74 8.24 -11.79
CA ASP A 273 5.05 7.75 -11.37
C ASP A 273 4.96 6.97 -10.07
N LEU A 274 4.22 7.48 -9.08
CA LEU A 274 3.99 6.79 -7.82
C LEU A 274 3.34 5.42 -8.03
N ILE A 275 2.24 5.35 -8.79
CA ILE A 275 1.50 4.10 -8.98
C ILE A 275 2.17 3.15 -9.96
N SER A 276 3.12 3.61 -10.79
CA SER A 276 3.88 2.75 -11.71
C SER A 276 5.19 2.24 -11.13
N THR A 277 5.73 2.86 -10.08
CA THR A 277 7.08 2.50 -9.59
C THR A 277 7.15 2.20 -8.10
N ARG A 278 6.15 2.60 -7.30
CA ARG A 278 6.25 2.55 -5.82
C ARG A 278 5.00 2.04 -5.12
N ILE A 279 3.82 2.17 -5.73
CA ILE A 279 2.54 1.94 -5.07
C ILE A 279 1.68 0.98 -5.91
N GLU A 280 1.49 -0.23 -5.40
CA GLU A 280 0.73 -1.28 -6.07
C GLU A 280 -0.71 -1.43 -5.54
N PHE A 281 -1.02 -0.86 -4.36
CA PHE A 281 -2.32 -1.03 -3.71
C PHE A 281 -3.12 0.29 -3.72
N TRP A 282 -3.91 0.45 -4.77
CA TRP A 282 -4.76 1.61 -5.02
C TRP A 282 -6.04 1.20 -5.77
N CYS A 283 -7.05 2.07 -5.79
CA CYS A 283 -8.26 1.87 -6.57
C CYS A 283 -8.72 3.16 -7.28
N ILE A 284 -9.48 3.00 -8.37
CA ILE A 284 -10.01 4.10 -9.19
C ILE A 284 -11.50 3.92 -9.46
N SER A 285 -12.18 5.01 -9.81
CA SER A 285 -13.57 4.95 -10.27
C SER A 285 -13.70 4.17 -11.58
N PRO A 286 -14.91 3.63 -11.87
CA PRO A 286 -15.22 3.13 -13.20
C PRO A 286 -15.11 4.19 -14.30
N GLU A 287 -15.41 5.45 -14.02
CA GLU A 287 -15.30 6.55 -14.99
C GLU A 287 -13.84 6.77 -15.40
N LEU A 288 -12.94 6.95 -14.43
CA LEU A 288 -11.51 7.09 -14.68
C LEU A 288 -10.94 5.84 -15.36
N TYR A 289 -11.33 4.64 -14.92
CA TYR A 289 -10.89 3.40 -15.58
C TYR A 289 -11.23 3.36 -17.07
N ASN A 290 -12.42 3.84 -17.45
CA ASN A 290 -12.89 3.85 -18.84
C ASN A 290 -12.14 4.88 -19.70
N THR A 291 -11.52 5.90 -19.12
CA THR A 291 -10.68 6.86 -19.87
C THR A 291 -9.26 6.35 -20.12
N LEU A 292 -8.82 5.30 -19.42
CA LEU A 292 -7.46 4.78 -19.54
C LEU A 292 -7.30 3.92 -20.80
N ASP A 293 -6.26 4.22 -21.58
CA ASP A 293 -5.87 3.43 -22.75
C ASP A 293 -5.40 2.02 -22.38
N GLU A 294 -5.84 1.01 -23.15
CA GLU A 294 -5.53 -0.41 -22.88
C GLU A 294 -4.04 -0.74 -23.04
N LYS A 295 -3.33 -0.07 -23.94
CA LYS A 295 -1.88 -0.26 -24.10
C LYS A 295 -1.14 0.30 -22.87
N LYS A 296 -1.59 1.44 -22.33
CA LYS A 296 -1.03 2.01 -21.09
C LYS A 296 -1.29 1.16 -19.86
N LYS A 297 -2.45 0.52 -19.75
CA LYS A 297 -2.72 -0.47 -18.68
C LYS A 297 -1.73 -1.63 -18.71
N LYS A 298 -1.38 -2.13 -19.90
CA LYS A 298 -0.38 -3.20 -20.06
C LYS A 298 1.03 -2.70 -19.76
N GLU A 299 1.38 -1.51 -20.25
CA GLU A 299 2.69 -0.90 -20.00
C GLU A 299 2.94 -0.66 -18.50
N LEU A 300 1.92 -0.23 -17.74
CA LEU A 300 1.96 -0.12 -16.28
C LEU A 300 2.48 -1.41 -15.64
N PHE A 301 1.92 -2.57 -16.01
CA PHE A 301 2.30 -3.86 -15.44
C PHE A 301 3.71 -4.29 -15.86
N THR A 302 4.13 -3.96 -17.08
CA THR A 302 5.53 -4.15 -17.51
C THR A 302 6.50 -3.33 -16.65
N ILE A 303 6.15 -2.09 -16.31
CA ILE A 303 6.97 -1.25 -15.42
C ILE A 303 7.02 -1.86 -14.01
N TRP A 304 5.91 -2.34 -13.47
CA TRP A 304 5.89 -3.01 -12.16
C TRP A 304 6.84 -4.19 -12.11
N GLU A 305 6.82 -5.06 -13.12
CA GLU A 305 7.71 -6.21 -13.17
C GLU A 305 9.18 -5.82 -13.27
N LYS A 306 9.49 -4.75 -14.01
CA LYS A 306 10.85 -4.22 -14.15
C LYS A 306 11.35 -3.58 -12.85
N GLU A 307 10.50 -2.83 -12.17
CA GLU A 307 10.88 -2.00 -11.01
C GLU A 307 10.60 -2.69 -9.66
N ALA A 308 10.11 -3.94 -9.64
CA ALA A 308 9.70 -4.67 -8.42
C ALA A 308 10.75 -4.70 -7.29
N PHE A 309 12.04 -4.64 -7.64
CA PHE A 309 13.17 -4.63 -6.70
C PHE A 309 13.97 -3.33 -6.72
N ASN A 310 13.49 -2.30 -7.44
CA ASN A 310 14.16 -1.01 -7.52
C ASN A 310 13.69 -0.08 -6.39
N HIS A 311 14.54 0.05 -5.38
CA HIS A 311 14.31 0.97 -4.25
C HIS A 311 15.07 2.29 -4.39
N SER A 312 15.60 2.57 -5.59
CA SER A 312 16.33 3.80 -5.88
C SER A 312 15.44 5.02 -5.67
N TRP A 313 16.07 6.08 -5.19
CA TRP A 313 15.50 7.41 -5.16
C TRP A 313 15.16 7.93 -6.57
N ASN A 314 16.04 7.69 -7.54
CA ASN A 314 15.99 8.24 -8.89
C ASN A 314 15.40 7.23 -9.90
N ILE A 315 14.09 6.97 -9.80
CA ILE A 315 13.39 6.22 -10.85
C ILE A 315 12.75 7.24 -11.79
N GLU A 316 13.28 7.31 -13.02
CA GLU A 316 12.73 8.13 -14.07
C GLU A 316 12.06 7.25 -15.12
N ASN A 317 10.84 7.62 -15.51
CA ASN A 317 10.17 7.03 -16.66
C ASN A 317 9.37 8.10 -17.41
N THR A 318 9.20 7.91 -18.71
CA THR A 318 8.36 8.76 -19.56
C THR A 318 6.88 8.37 -19.52
N PHE A 319 6.54 7.32 -18.77
CA PHE A 319 5.19 6.78 -18.69
C PHE A 319 4.23 7.73 -17.97
N ASN A 320 3.02 7.85 -18.52
CA ASN A 320 1.93 8.61 -17.91
C ASN A 320 0.60 7.90 -18.16
N LEU A 321 0.03 7.30 -17.11
CA LEU A 321 -1.22 6.55 -17.17
C LEU A 321 -2.41 7.44 -17.58
N PHE A 322 -2.37 8.74 -17.28
CA PHE A 322 -3.51 9.66 -17.46
C PHE A 322 -3.46 10.49 -18.74
N GLN A 323 -2.50 10.20 -19.63
CA GLN A 323 -2.36 10.85 -20.93
C GLN A 323 -2.97 10.04 -22.07
#